data_AF-N9S1R8-F1
#
_entry.id   AF-N9S1R8-F1
#
_cell.length_a   1.000
_cell.length_b   1.000
_cell.length_c   1.000
_cell.angle_alpha   90.00
_cell.angle_beta   90.00
_cell.angle_gamma   90.00
#
_symmetry.space_group_name_H-M   'P 1'
#
loop_
_entity.id
_entity.type
_entity.pdbx_description
1 polymer ?
#
loop_
_entity_poly.entity_id
_entity_poly.type
_entity_poly.pdbx_seq_one_letter_code
_entity_poly.pdbx_strand_id
1 'polypeptide(L)'
;MIFGFFKKKGKIGIPTIKANAQHKRDDKNRHKLFLSELKDLLKSSNILKTEYIKKYIGLYEKYEPFVGKRYGLIQKQIDFEESLLNPLNKKEANKLIDLIVSIADSRAYNQVELNRIKLLASKVKIKFPESSICCSEVLKYKRKLGNKSILITEAPIFPLKSCVNCDCKIPSHISFLYQIDINS
;
A
#
# COMPACT_ATOMS: atom_id res chain seq x y z
N MET A 1 56.77 21.38 -27.51
CA MET A 1 55.42 20.79 -27.68
C MET A 1 55.56 19.28 -27.82
N ILE A 2 55.18 18.51 -26.80
CA ILE A 2 54.92 17.08 -26.92
C ILE A 2 53.65 16.84 -26.12
N PHE A 3 52.52 16.73 -26.82
CA PHE A 3 51.22 16.43 -26.24
C PHE A 3 51.20 14.96 -25.81
N GLY A 4 51.22 14.74 -24.50
CA GLY A 4 50.99 13.43 -23.90
C GLY A 4 49.58 12.93 -24.21
N PHE A 5 49.49 11.78 -24.86
CA PHE A 5 48.26 11.01 -25.05
C PHE A 5 47.76 10.49 -23.69
N PHE A 6 46.91 11.26 -23.02
CA PHE A 6 46.07 10.72 -21.96
C PHE A 6 44.89 9.96 -22.59
N LYS A 7 45.02 8.64 -22.73
CA LYS A 7 43.88 7.74 -22.91
C LYS A 7 42.92 7.98 -21.72
N LYS A 8 41.79 8.65 -21.98
CA LYS A 8 40.65 8.66 -21.04
C LYS A 8 40.25 7.20 -20.81
N LYS A 9 40.57 6.66 -19.63
CA LYS A 9 39.96 5.42 -19.13
C LYS A 9 38.45 5.63 -19.23
N GLY A 10 37.78 4.75 -19.99
CA GLY A 10 36.34 4.80 -20.18
C GLY A 10 35.66 4.95 -18.83
N LYS A 11 34.84 5.99 -18.70
CA LYS A 11 33.88 6.06 -17.60
C LYS A 11 33.00 4.83 -17.77
N ILE A 12 33.18 3.83 -16.92
CA ILE A 12 32.19 2.79 -16.70
C ILE A 12 30.98 3.54 -16.16
N GLY A 13 30.09 3.95 -17.07
CA GLY A 13 28.84 4.58 -16.73
C GLY A 13 28.06 3.59 -15.90
N ILE A 14 27.92 3.90 -14.61
CA ILE A 14 26.95 3.20 -13.75
C ILE A 14 25.60 3.34 -14.44
N PRO A 15 24.88 2.24 -14.73
CA PRO A 15 23.69 2.28 -15.57
C PRO A 15 22.53 2.92 -14.81
N THR A 16 22.42 4.24 -14.90
CA THR A 16 21.34 5.07 -14.35
C THR A 16 19.99 4.82 -15.03
N ILE A 17 19.96 4.06 -16.14
CA ILE A 17 18.73 3.66 -16.85
C ILE A 17 17.92 2.61 -16.06
N LYS A 18 18.53 1.87 -15.12
CA LYS A 18 17.85 0.79 -14.38
C LYS A 18 16.89 1.27 -13.28
N ALA A 19 17.16 2.40 -12.63
CA ALA A 19 16.30 2.92 -11.56
C ALA A 19 14.95 3.38 -12.12
N ASN A 20 14.94 4.22 -13.17
CA ASN A 20 13.70 4.79 -13.72
C ASN A 20 12.78 3.75 -14.36
N ALA A 21 13.33 2.70 -14.98
CA ALA A 21 12.54 1.62 -15.56
C ALA A 21 11.93 0.72 -14.47
N GLN A 22 12.70 0.42 -13.41
CA GLN A 22 12.21 -0.38 -12.27
C GLN A 22 11.14 0.39 -11.48
N HIS A 23 11.32 1.69 -11.23
CA HIS A 23 10.32 2.53 -10.60
C HIS A 23 9.00 2.55 -11.38
N LYS A 24 9.05 2.76 -12.71
CA LYS A 24 7.85 2.70 -13.56
C LYS A 24 7.14 1.34 -13.52
N ARG A 25 7.89 0.24 -13.44
CA ARG A 25 7.32 -1.11 -13.32
C ARG A 25 6.66 -1.31 -11.96
N ASP A 26 7.31 -0.87 -10.90
CA ASP A 26 6.81 -0.98 -9.53
C ASP A 26 5.57 -0.11 -9.33
N ASP A 27 5.52 1.06 -9.94
CA ASP A 27 4.37 1.96 -9.93
C ASP A 27 3.16 1.33 -10.64
N LYS A 28 3.36 0.72 -11.81
CA LYS A 28 2.32 -0.04 -12.51
C LYS A 28 1.83 -1.24 -11.69
N ASN A 29 2.76 -1.97 -11.06
CA ASN A 29 2.42 -3.11 -10.20
C ASN A 29 1.64 -2.67 -8.97
N ARG A 30 2.09 -1.61 -8.29
CA ARG A 30 1.40 -1.03 -7.14
C ARG A 30 0.01 -0.54 -7.52
N HIS A 31 -0.17 0.07 -8.69
CA HIS A 31 -1.49 0.48 -9.16
C HIS A 31 -2.44 -0.72 -9.34
N LYS A 32 -1.99 -1.79 -10.00
CA LYS A 32 -2.79 -3.03 -10.15
C LYS A 32 -3.16 -3.63 -8.80
N LEU A 33 -2.21 -3.70 -7.88
CA LEU A 33 -2.44 -4.19 -6.51
C LEU A 33 -3.42 -3.29 -5.76
N PHE A 34 -3.30 -1.97 -5.91
CA PHE A 34 -4.20 -1.00 -5.31
C PHE A 34 -5.65 -1.20 -5.77
N LEU A 35 -5.89 -1.35 -7.08
CA LEU A 35 -7.24 -1.61 -7.61
C LEU A 35 -7.83 -2.91 -7.08
N SER A 36 -7.00 -3.96 -6.97
CA SER A 36 -7.41 -5.25 -6.41
C SER A 36 -7.78 -5.14 -4.94
N GLU A 37 -6.91 -4.52 -4.13
CA GLU A 37 -7.11 -4.32 -2.70
C GLU A 37 -8.34 -3.42 -2.43
N LEU A 38 -8.50 -2.34 -3.20
CA LEU A 38 -9.64 -1.45 -3.09
C LEU A 38 -10.96 -2.19 -3.37
N LYS A 39 -11.00 -3.03 -4.41
CA LYS A 39 -12.19 -3.83 -4.74
C LYS A 39 -12.57 -4.78 -3.61
N ASP A 40 -11.59 -5.47 -3.03
CA ASP A 40 -11.82 -6.41 -1.93
C ASP A 40 -12.30 -5.68 -0.66
N LEU A 41 -11.69 -4.53 -0.33
CA LEU A 41 -12.04 -3.74 0.85
C LEU A 41 -13.44 -3.12 0.70
N LEU A 42 -13.78 -2.57 -0.46
CA LEU A 42 -15.12 -2.04 -0.72
C LEU A 42 -16.20 -3.13 -0.57
N LYS A 43 -15.96 -4.33 -1.13
CA LYS A 43 -16.88 -5.47 -0.99
C LYS A 43 -17.04 -5.91 0.46
N SER A 44 -15.93 -6.06 1.19
CA SER A 44 -15.95 -6.54 2.57
C SER A 44 -16.48 -5.51 3.57
N SER A 45 -16.38 -4.22 3.27
CA SER A 45 -16.90 -3.16 4.13
C SER A 45 -18.43 -3.10 4.20
N ASN A 46 -19.13 -3.69 3.21
CA ASN A 46 -20.59 -3.68 3.11
C ASN A 46 -21.22 -2.27 3.30
N ILE A 47 -20.54 -1.24 2.80
CA ILE A 47 -21.01 0.16 2.86
C ILE A 47 -21.72 0.60 1.58
N LEU A 48 -21.35 -0.02 0.45
CA LEU A 48 -21.86 0.29 -0.88
C LEU A 48 -22.66 -0.88 -1.43
N LYS A 49 -23.68 -0.56 -2.21
CA LYS A 49 -24.35 -1.55 -3.07
C LYS A 49 -23.35 -2.07 -4.12
N THR A 50 -23.43 -3.36 -4.40
CA THR A 50 -22.39 -4.08 -5.15
C THR A 50 -22.25 -3.59 -6.58
N GLU A 51 -23.35 -3.17 -7.20
CA GLU A 51 -23.41 -2.67 -8.57
C GLU A 51 -22.60 -1.38 -8.79
N TYR A 52 -22.44 -0.55 -7.75
CA TYR A 52 -21.64 0.69 -7.82
C TYR A 52 -20.14 0.45 -7.65
N ILE A 53 -19.74 -0.69 -7.05
CA ILE A 53 -18.32 -0.99 -6.78
C ILE A 53 -17.51 -0.99 -8.07
N LYS A 54 -18.01 -1.61 -9.15
CA LYS A 54 -17.28 -1.65 -10.43
C LYS A 54 -17.07 -0.25 -10.99
N LYS A 55 -18.09 0.61 -10.93
CA LYS A 55 -18.01 2.01 -11.37
C LYS A 55 -16.93 2.77 -10.58
N TYR A 56 -16.91 2.60 -9.26
CA TYR A 56 -15.96 3.30 -8.40
C TYR A 56 -14.53 2.81 -8.52
N ILE A 57 -14.31 1.51 -8.76
CA ILE A 57 -12.97 1.02 -9.14
C ILE A 57 -12.52 1.67 -10.46
N GLY A 58 -13.42 1.76 -11.44
CA GLY A 58 -13.16 2.40 -12.74
C GLY A 58 -12.75 3.88 -12.64
N LEU A 59 -13.14 4.58 -11.57
CA LEU A 59 -12.65 5.94 -11.32
C LEU A 59 -11.14 5.95 -11.14
N TYR A 60 -10.58 4.94 -10.48
CA TYR A 60 -9.15 4.90 -10.17
C TYR A 60 -8.30 4.31 -11.32
N GLU A 61 -8.87 3.56 -12.26
CA GLU A 61 -8.13 2.94 -13.38
C GLU A 61 -7.41 3.96 -14.27
N LYS A 62 -7.97 5.17 -14.40
CA LYS A 62 -7.41 6.25 -15.25
C LYS A 62 -6.35 7.09 -14.55
N TYR A 63 -6.16 6.92 -13.24
CA TYR A 63 -5.17 7.68 -12.50
C TYR A 63 -3.80 7.03 -12.67
N GLU A 64 -2.86 7.79 -13.23
CA GLU A 64 -1.46 7.39 -13.17
C GLU A 64 -1.05 7.12 -11.72
N PRO A 65 -0.12 6.19 -11.49
CA PRO A 65 0.35 5.85 -10.17
C PRO A 65 0.94 7.10 -9.48
N PHE A 66 0.08 7.74 -8.69
CA PHE A 66 0.42 8.40 -7.43
C PHE A 66 1.02 9.80 -7.51
N VAL A 67 0.74 10.53 -8.60
CA VAL A 67 0.94 11.97 -8.67
C VAL A 67 -0.34 12.70 -8.20
N GLY A 68 -0.35 13.20 -6.96
CA GLY A 68 -1.41 14.09 -6.44
C GLY A 68 -2.35 13.52 -5.35
N LYS A 69 -3.31 14.35 -4.90
CA LYS A 69 -4.29 14.02 -3.84
C LYS A 69 -5.34 13.03 -4.36
N ARG A 70 -5.23 11.76 -3.97
CA ARG A 70 -6.12 10.65 -4.37
C ARG A 70 -7.47 10.61 -3.65
N TYR A 71 -7.64 11.47 -2.65
CA TYR A 71 -8.74 11.42 -1.72
C TYR A 71 -10.03 11.98 -2.34
N GLY A 72 -11.15 11.30 -2.11
CA GLY A 72 -12.47 11.86 -2.42
C GLY A 72 -13.10 11.50 -3.77
N LEU A 73 -12.54 10.63 -4.62
CA LEU A 73 -13.10 10.40 -5.97
C LEU A 73 -14.50 9.78 -5.95
N ILE A 74 -14.71 8.83 -5.04
CA ILE A 74 -15.99 8.15 -4.85
C ILE A 74 -17.02 9.13 -4.27
N GLN A 75 -16.63 9.87 -3.23
CA GLN A 75 -17.50 10.80 -2.50
C GLN A 75 -17.93 12.01 -3.33
N LYS A 76 -17.24 12.28 -4.44
CA LYS A 76 -17.57 13.36 -5.40
C LYS A 76 -18.54 12.92 -6.50
N GLN A 77 -18.90 11.63 -6.57
CA GLN A 77 -19.83 11.16 -7.59
C GLN A 77 -21.27 11.59 -7.26
N ILE A 78 -22.04 11.94 -8.30
CA ILE A 78 -23.45 12.36 -8.16
C ILE A 78 -24.31 11.26 -7.53
N ASP A 79 -24.01 10.01 -7.85
CA ASP A 79 -24.71 8.82 -7.36
C ASP A 79 -24.14 8.28 -6.05
N PHE A 80 -23.24 9.01 -5.39
CA PHE A 80 -22.62 8.54 -4.16
C PHE A 80 -23.64 8.21 -3.07
N GLU A 81 -24.62 9.08 -2.83
CA GLU A 81 -25.63 8.83 -1.79
C GLU A 81 -26.53 7.64 -2.13
N GLU A 82 -26.91 7.50 -3.40
CA GLU A 82 -27.69 6.37 -3.90
C GLU A 82 -26.94 5.04 -3.77
N SER A 83 -25.61 5.07 -3.88
CA SER A 83 -24.76 3.90 -3.77
C SER A 83 -24.62 3.36 -2.36
N LEU A 84 -24.94 4.15 -1.33
CA LEU A 84 -24.83 3.73 0.07
C LEU A 84 -25.92 2.70 0.40
N LEU A 85 -25.56 1.67 1.16
CA LEU A 85 -26.53 0.73 1.71
C LEU A 85 -27.40 1.39 2.80
N ASN A 86 -26.83 2.31 3.58
CA ASN A 86 -27.52 3.09 4.61
C ASN A 86 -27.22 4.60 4.42
N PRO A 87 -28.12 5.36 3.77
CA PRO A 87 -27.85 6.75 3.37
C PRO A 87 -27.84 7.76 4.54
N LEU A 88 -28.38 7.39 5.71
CA LEU A 88 -28.50 8.28 6.88
C LEU A 88 -27.16 8.74 7.49
N ASN A 89 -26.03 8.19 7.05
CA ASN A 89 -24.73 8.45 7.66
C ASN A 89 -23.61 8.80 6.67
N LYS A 90 -23.88 9.76 5.78
CA LYS A 90 -22.94 10.23 4.74
C LYS A 90 -21.55 10.61 5.29
N LYS A 91 -21.48 11.26 6.45
CA LYS A 91 -20.21 11.71 7.04
C LYS A 91 -19.33 10.54 7.47
N GLU A 92 -19.91 9.53 8.10
CA GLU A 92 -19.17 8.32 8.47
C GLU A 92 -18.84 7.48 7.25
N ALA A 93 -19.76 7.42 6.28
CA ALA A 93 -19.50 6.76 5.01
C ALA A 93 -18.29 7.36 4.28
N ASN A 94 -18.21 8.69 4.21
CA ASN A 94 -17.07 9.39 3.63
C ASN A 94 -15.75 9.03 4.32
N LYS A 95 -15.75 9.06 5.67
CA LYS A 95 -14.57 8.70 6.47
C LYS A 95 -14.14 7.25 6.25
N LEU A 96 -15.11 6.34 6.20
CA LEU A 96 -14.83 4.92 6.00
C LEU A 96 -14.27 4.66 4.60
N ILE A 97 -14.80 5.31 3.57
CA ILE A 97 -14.28 5.22 2.21
C ILE A 97 -12.86 5.77 2.11
N ASP A 98 -12.57 6.92 2.75
CA ASP A 98 -11.21 7.47 2.79
C ASP A 98 -10.24 6.52 3.50
N LEU A 99 -10.68 5.88 4.59
CA LEU A 99 -9.90 4.85 5.29
C LEU A 99 -9.65 3.64 4.40
N ILE A 100 -10.68 3.14 3.70
CA ILE A 100 -10.56 2.02 2.76
C ILE A 100 -9.54 2.33 1.66
N VAL A 101 -9.60 3.52 1.04
CA VAL A 101 -8.65 3.96 0.02
C VAL A 101 -7.23 4.04 0.58
N SER A 102 -7.06 4.55 1.80
CA SER A 102 -5.77 4.63 2.48
C SER A 102 -5.17 3.26 2.81
N ILE A 103 -6.00 2.32 3.29
CA ILE A 103 -5.61 0.93 3.56
C ILE A 103 -5.22 0.24 2.27
N ALA A 104 -6.02 0.36 1.21
CA ALA A 104 -5.73 -0.24 -0.09
C ALA A 104 -4.37 0.22 -0.64
N ASP A 105 -4.09 1.52 -0.55
CA ASP A 105 -2.81 2.07 -1.01
C ASP A 105 -1.62 1.55 -0.21
N SER A 106 -1.74 1.58 1.12
CA SER A 106 -0.68 1.14 2.02
C SER A 106 -0.36 -0.34 1.81
N ARG A 107 -1.40 -1.18 1.65
CA ARG A 107 -1.24 -2.61 1.36
C ARG A 107 -0.56 -2.84 0.01
N ALA A 108 -0.97 -2.12 -1.04
CA ALA A 108 -0.35 -2.22 -2.36
C ALA A 108 1.13 -1.82 -2.35
N TYR A 109 1.47 -0.74 -1.65
CA TYR A 109 2.86 -0.31 -1.46
C TYR A 109 3.68 -1.40 -0.74
N ASN A 110 3.16 -1.92 0.37
CA ASN A 110 3.85 -2.92 1.18
C ASN A 110 4.02 -4.26 0.48
N GLN A 111 3.07 -4.65 -0.38
CA GLN A 111 3.23 -5.84 -1.20
C GLN A 111 4.36 -5.68 -2.22
N VAL A 112 4.50 -4.51 -2.86
CA VAL A 112 5.63 -4.24 -3.76
C VAL A 112 6.94 -4.26 -2.99
N GLU A 113 6.98 -3.68 -1.80
CA GLU A 113 8.18 -3.67 -0.96
C GLU A 113 8.58 -5.09 -0.52
N LEU A 114 7.63 -5.93 -0.08
CA LEU A 114 7.89 -7.34 0.21
C LEU A 114 8.40 -8.09 -1.02
N ASN A 115 7.84 -7.85 -2.20
CA ASN A 115 8.30 -8.47 -3.44
C ASN A 115 9.75 -8.07 -3.77
N ARG A 116 10.17 -6.84 -3.47
CA ARG A 116 11.57 -6.40 -3.62
C ARG A 116 12.48 -7.07 -2.61
N ILE A 117 12.08 -7.09 -1.33
CA ILE A 117 12.86 -7.72 -0.27
C ILE A 117 13.02 -9.22 -0.53
N LYS A 118 12.03 -9.89 -1.13
CA LYS A 118 12.08 -11.32 -1.49
C LYS A 118 13.22 -11.67 -2.44
N LEU A 119 13.71 -10.71 -3.22
CA LEU A 119 14.87 -10.89 -4.09
C LEU A 119 16.20 -10.88 -3.33
N LEU A 120 16.19 -10.37 -2.09
CA LEU A 120 17.39 -10.13 -1.28
C LEU A 120 17.45 -11.03 -0.03
N ALA A 121 16.31 -11.46 0.50
CA ALA A 121 16.23 -12.26 1.71
C ALA A 121 15.02 -13.21 1.72
N SER A 122 15.19 -14.35 2.40
CA SER A 122 14.12 -15.33 2.63
C SER A 122 13.30 -15.07 3.89
N LYS A 123 13.84 -14.26 4.82
CA LYS A 123 13.24 -13.92 6.11
C LYS A 123 13.19 -12.42 6.36
N VAL A 124 12.16 -11.99 7.09
CA VAL A 124 11.98 -10.60 7.53
C VAL A 124 11.56 -10.56 9.00
N LYS A 125 11.90 -9.48 9.68
CA LYS A 125 11.38 -9.13 11.00
C LYS A 125 10.35 -8.02 10.83
N ILE A 126 9.19 -8.18 11.47
CA ILE A 126 8.15 -7.15 11.46
C ILE A 126 8.33 -6.27 12.69
N LYS A 127 8.57 -4.98 12.44
CA LYS A 127 8.62 -3.95 13.48
C LYS A 127 7.30 -3.21 13.54
N PHE A 128 6.75 -3.21 14.75
CA PHE A 128 5.55 -2.46 15.09
C PHE A 128 5.97 -1.16 15.79
N PRO A 129 5.65 0.02 15.24
CA PRO A 129 5.87 1.30 15.91
C PRO A 129 5.24 1.31 17.29
N GLU A 130 5.78 2.06 18.24
CA GLU A 130 5.21 2.15 19.59
C GLU A 130 3.76 2.67 19.57
N SER A 131 3.45 3.55 18.60
CA SER A 131 2.12 4.11 18.34
C SER A 131 1.09 3.11 17.78
N SER A 132 1.48 1.86 17.47
CA SER A 132 0.59 0.84 16.89
C SER A 132 -0.33 0.15 17.91
N ILE A 133 -1.16 0.93 18.61
CA ILE A 133 -2.04 0.45 19.69
C ILE A 133 -3.49 0.30 19.20
N CYS A 134 -3.79 0.66 17.95
CA CYS A 134 -5.13 1.14 17.63
C CYS A 134 -6.21 0.08 17.39
N CYS A 135 -5.90 -1.23 17.28
CA CYS A 135 -6.92 -2.27 17.44
C CYS A 135 -6.43 -3.64 17.88
N SER A 136 -7.37 -4.41 18.45
CA SER A 136 -7.15 -5.73 19.07
C SER A 136 -6.49 -6.73 18.13
N GLU A 137 -6.82 -6.71 16.83
CA GLU A 137 -6.18 -7.57 15.85
C GLU A 137 -4.72 -7.18 15.61
N VAL A 138 -4.43 -5.89 15.43
CA VAL A 138 -3.04 -5.40 15.29
C VAL A 138 -2.23 -5.77 16.53
N LEU A 139 -2.82 -5.65 17.73
CA LEU A 139 -2.19 -6.07 18.98
C LEU A 139 -1.93 -7.59 19.05
N LYS A 140 -2.86 -8.43 18.57
CA LYS A 140 -2.65 -9.89 18.47
C LYS A 140 -1.46 -10.20 17.56
N TYR A 141 -1.38 -9.55 16.40
CA TYR A 141 -0.25 -9.73 15.48
C TYR A 141 1.06 -9.18 16.06
N LYS A 142 1.04 -8.05 16.75
CA LYS A 142 2.20 -7.48 17.46
C LYS A 142 2.76 -8.45 18.50
N ARG A 143 1.89 -9.06 19.31
CA ARG A 143 2.30 -10.09 20.29
C ARG A 143 2.84 -11.35 19.61
N LYS A 144 2.24 -11.78 18.50
CA LYS A 144 2.62 -13.02 17.80
C LYS A 144 3.93 -12.88 17.03
N LEU A 145 4.11 -11.77 16.32
CA LEU A 145 5.16 -11.57 15.30
C LEU A 145 6.18 -10.49 15.63
N GLY A 146 5.94 -9.66 16.66
CA GLY A 146 6.83 -8.56 17.00
C GLY A 146 8.27 -9.04 17.22
N ASN A 147 9.20 -8.47 16.44
CA ASN A 147 10.63 -8.80 16.45
C ASN A 147 10.99 -10.26 16.12
N LYS A 148 10.04 -11.09 15.71
CA LYS A 148 10.31 -12.46 15.26
C LYS A 148 10.72 -12.48 13.79
N SER A 149 11.69 -13.34 13.48
CA SER A 149 12.06 -13.65 12.11
C SER A 149 11.02 -14.60 11.51
N ILE A 150 10.41 -14.21 10.39
CA ILE A 150 9.42 -15.01 9.68
C ILE A 150 9.82 -15.16 8.21
N LEU A 151 9.41 -16.26 7.59
CA LEU A 151 9.57 -16.43 6.15
C LEU A 151 8.81 -15.33 5.42
N ILE A 152 9.45 -14.74 4.40
CA ILE A 152 8.84 -13.62 3.67
C ILE A 152 7.56 -14.04 2.93
N THR A 153 7.43 -15.31 2.59
CA THR A 153 6.21 -15.90 2.01
C THR A 153 5.05 -15.99 2.99
N GLU A 154 5.33 -15.94 4.29
CA GLU A 154 4.35 -15.98 5.38
C GLU A 154 4.12 -14.58 5.98
N ALA A 155 4.82 -13.55 5.49
CA ALA A 155 4.70 -12.20 6.00
C ALA A 155 3.31 -11.62 5.70
N PRO A 156 2.50 -11.29 6.71
CA PRO A 156 1.22 -10.63 6.48
C PRO A 156 1.46 -9.26 5.85
N ILE A 157 0.65 -8.93 4.84
CA ILE A 157 0.60 -7.57 4.30
C ILE A 157 -0.20 -6.75 5.28
N PHE A 158 0.42 -5.70 5.80
CA PHE A 158 -0.30 -4.75 6.60
C PHE A 158 -0.49 -3.41 5.84
N PRO A 159 -1.43 -2.52 6.23
CA PRO A 159 -2.43 -2.69 7.30
C PRO A 159 -3.32 -3.90 6.99
N LEU A 160 -3.81 -4.58 8.02
CA LEU A 160 -4.70 -5.73 7.79
C LEU A 160 -6.00 -5.22 7.15
N LYS A 161 -6.66 -6.04 6.33
CA LYS A 161 -7.94 -5.65 5.71
C LYS A 161 -9.01 -5.33 6.77
N SER A 162 -8.99 -6.06 7.87
CA SER A 162 -9.84 -5.83 9.05
C SER A 162 -9.62 -4.48 9.74
N CYS A 163 -8.52 -3.78 9.47
CA CYS A 163 -8.28 -2.45 10.02
C CYS A 163 -9.30 -1.39 9.56
N VAL A 164 -10.11 -1.68 8.53
CA VAL A 164 -11.26 -0.85 8.14
C VAL A 164 -12.27 -0.71 9.28
N ASN A 165 -12.39 -1.73 10.13
CA ASN A 165 -13.31 -1.76 11.27
C ASN A 165 -12.65 -1.30 12.58
N CYS A 166 -11.39 -0.87 12.51
CA CYS A 166 -10.70 -0.38 13.69
C CYS A 166 -10.99 1.11 13.86
N ASP A 167 -11.27 1.56 15.10
CA ASP A 167 -11.44 2.99 15.46
C ASP A 167 -10.12 3.79 15.40
N CYS A 168 -9.16 3.34 14.59
CA CYS A 168 -7.88 3.98 14.34
C CYS A 168 -8.09 5.29 13.58
N LYS A 169 -8.29 6.39 14.31
CA LYS A 169 -8.46 7.73 13.72
C LYS A 169 -7.22 8.25 12.98
N ILE A 170 -6.05 7.63 13.18
CA ILE A 170 -4.77 8.07 12.63
C ILE A 170 -4.12 6.91 11.84
N PRO A 171 -3.93 7.06 10.51
CA PRO A 171 -3.30 6.03 9.68
C PRO A 171 -1.88 5.61 10.12
N SER A 172 -1.14 6.52 10.77
CA SER A 172 0.20 6.21 11.32
C SER A 172 0.17 5.18 12.45
N HIS A 173 -0.98 4.98 13.11
CA HIS A 173 -1.15 3.96 14.15
C HIS A 173 -1.36 2.56 13.55
N ILE A 174 -1.58 2.47 12.25
CA ILE A 174 -1.66 1.21 11.51
C ILE A 174 -0.43 1.09 10.61
N SER A 175 0.74 1.60 11.02
CA SER A 175 1.99 1.48 10.27
C SER A 175 2.89 0.37 10.81
N PHE A 176 3.77 -0.18 9.98
CA PHE A 176 4.75 -1.22 10.28
C PHE A 176 5.89 -1.14 9.28
N LEU A 177 7.03 -1.69 9.67
CA LEU A 177 8.22 -1.75 8.84
C LEU A 177 8.67 -3.21 8.72
N TYR A 178 8.90 -3.66 7.49
CA TYR A 178 9.62 -4.90 7.25
C TYR A 178 11.11 -4.61 7.34
N GLN A 179 11.80 -5.25 8.27
CA GLN A 179 13.25 -5.21 8.36
C GLN A 179 13.82 -6.52 7.85
N ILE A 180 14.80 -6.44 6.95
CA ILE A 180 15.55 -7.60 6.48
C ILE A 180 16.26 -8.25 7.68
N ASP A 181 16.14 -9.56 7.81
CA ASP A 181 16.93 -10.30 8.79
C ASP A 181 18.23 -10.75 8.14
N ILE A 182 19.34 -10.06 8.45
CA ILE A 182 20.65 -10.30 7.82
C ILE A 182 21.42 -11.44 8.53
N ASN A 183 20.91 -11.94 9.67
CA ASN A 183 21.59 -12.94 10.50
C ASN A 183 21.10 -14.39 10.27
N SER A 184 20.53 -14.71 9.11
CA SER A 184 20.05 -16.07 8.79
C SER A 184 21.03 -16.85 7.93
#